data_AF-A0A8S3Y4T3-F1
#
_entry.id   AF-A0A8S3Y4T3-F1
#
_cell.length_a   1.000
_cell.length_b   1.000
_cell.length_c   1.000
_cell.angle_alpha   90.00
_cell.angle_beta   90.00
_cell.angle_gamma   90.00
#
_symmetry.space_group_name_H-M   'P 1'
#
loop_
_entity.id
_entity.type
_entity.pdbx_description
1 polymer ?
#
loop_
_entity_poly.entity_id
_entity_poly.type
_entity_poly.pdbx_seq_one_letter_code
_entity_poly.pdbx_strand_id
1 'polypeptide(L)'
;MLVTYLEASRDLCETDSILFGAALAVCRIIGAKLPVAGRATQKSSAIPAWRKRIEDRIAKARALIGGLTSFVNNNRIMRSVRMAFAGTNISLFQPDITQKLTERIDDLKQKIAAWGKRIRRFSERSRGQASDQKRLYKSLERPEVCGAGPGPDQACGQST
;
A
#
# COMPACT_ATOMS: atom_id res chain seq x y z
N MET A 1 12.58 20.21 17.21
CA MET A 1 12.52 18.74 16.95
C MET A 1 11.29 18.36 16.14
N LEU A 2 10.05 18.68 16.56
CA LEU A 2 8.84 18.33 15.79
C LEU A 2 8.63 19.25 14.57
N VAL A 3 8.85 20.55 14.74
CA VAL A 3 8.73 21.58 13.68
C VAL A 3 9.69 21.29 12.51
N THR A 4 10.94 20.94 12.82
CA THR A 4 11.96 20.54 11.84
C THR A 4 11.63 19.23 11.11
N TYR A 5 10.86 18.34 11.75
CA TYR A 5 10.44 17.07 11.14
C TYR A 5 9.20 17.25 10.25
N LEU A 6 8.29 18.17 10.61
CA LEU A 6 7.15 18.57 9.80
C LEU A 6 7.60 19.24 8.49
N GLU A 7 8.60 20.13 8.56
CA GLU A 7 9.19 20.78 7.39
C GLU A 7 9.87 19.79 6.42
N ALA A 8 10.40 18.68 6.94
CA ALA A 8 11.03 17.62 6.15
C ALA A 8 10.02 16.61 5.57
N SER A 9 8.82 16.51 6.15
CA SER A 9 7.80 15.56 5.71
C SER A 9 7.14 16.02 4.41
N ARG A 10 7.06 15.11 3.43
CA ARG A 10 6.48 15.43 2.10
C ARG A 10 5.04 14.98 1.95
N ASP A 11 4.54 14.12 2.83
CA ASP A 11 3.21 13.51 2.75
C ASP A 11 2.41 13.68 4.04
N LEU A 12 1.15 14.10 3.90
CA LEU A 12 0.20 14.30 5.01
C LEU A 12 -0.07 13.00 5.81
N CYS A 13 0.05 11.84 5.14
CA CYS A 13 -0.08 10.55 5.81
C CYS A 13 1.07 10.24 6.78
N GLU A 14 2.27 10.81 6.58
CA GLU A 14 3.41 10.59 7.47
C GLU A 14 3.26 11.39 8.78
N THR A 15 2.58 12.54 8.72
CA THR A 15 2.39 13.44 9.87
C THR A 15 1.12 13.19 10.66
N ASP A 16 0.14 12.52 10.07
CA ASP A 16 -1.15 12.19 10.70
C ASP A 16 -1.00 11.47 12.05
N SER A 17 -0.11 10.47 12.12
CA SER A 17 0.12 9.71 13.37
C SER A 17 0.78 10.54 14.47
N ILE A 18 1.65 11.50 14.09
CA ILE A 18 2.30 12.41 15.03
C ILE A 18 1.29 13.43 15.57
N LEU A 19 0.47 14.00 14.68
CA LEU A 19 -0.58 14.95 15.04
C LEU A 19 -1.61 14.29 15.97
N PHE A 20 -2.05 13.07 15.64
CA PHE A 20 -2.97 12.32 16.47
C PHE A 20 -2.36 11.94 17.83
N GLY A 21 -1.09 11.51 17.86
CA GLY A 21 -0.36 11.25 19.10
C GLY A 21 -0.19 12.50 19.99
N ALA A 22 0.10 13.65 19.39
CA ALA A 22 0.18 14.93 20.09
C ALA A 22 -1.18 15.36 20.66
N ALA A 23 -2.26 15.23 19.88
CA ALA A 23 -3.62 15.50 20.34
C ALA A 23 -4.01 14.58 21.52
N LEU A 24 -3.68 13.29 21.44
CA LEU A 24 -3.90 12.33 22.53
C LEU A 24 -3.15 12.72 23.81
N ALA A 25 -1.89 13.12 23.70
CA ALA A 25 -1.08 13.56 24.83
C ALA A 25 -1.69 14.79 25.51
N VAL A 26 -2.12 15.78 24.73
CA VAL A 26 -2.79 16.99 25.23
C VAL A 26 -4.13 16.65 25.91
N CYS A 27 -4.95 15.77 25.30
CA CYS A 27 -6.20 15.32 25.91
C CYS A 27 -5.97 14.62 27.26
N ARG A 28 -4.88 13.84 27.40
CA ARG A 28 -4.50 13.21 28.67
C ARG A 28 -4.08 14.23 29.72
N ILE A 29 -3.27 15.22 29.35
CA ILE A 29 -2.81 16.28 30.27
C ILE A 29 -3.99 17.10 30.80
N ILE A 30 -4.97 17.39 29.95
CA ILE A 30 -6.15 18.20 30.30
C ILE A 30 -7.23 17.35 31.00
N GLY A 31 -7.06 16.03 31.10
CA GLY A 31 -8.07 15.14 31.66
C GLY A 31 -9.35 15.04 30.82
N ALA A 32 -9.29 15.45 29.55
CA ALA A 32 -10.43 15.41 28.65
C ALA A 32 -10.75 13.95 28.29
N LYS A 33 -11.98 13.52 28.57
CA LYS A 33 -12.47 12.21 28.12
C LYS A 33 -12.58 12.24 26.60
N LEU A 34 -11.69 11.51 25.94
CA LEU A 34 -11.79 11.34 24.50
C LEU A 34 -13.08 10.56 24.21
N PRO A 35 -13.95 11.02 23.29
CA PRO A 35 -15.08 10.21 22.89
C PRO A 35 -14.54 8.87 22.39
N VAL A 36 -15.00 7.77 23.01
CA VAL A 36 -14.76 6.42 22.49
C VAL A 36 -15.25 6.46 21.06
N ALA A 37 -14.30 6.38 20.11
CA ALA A 37 -14.60 6.51 18.69
C ALA A 37 -15.59 5.40 18.32
N GLY A 38 -16.88 5.75 18.31
CA GLY A 38 -17.94 4.87 17.86
C GLY A 38 -17.60 4.49 16.44
N ARG A 39 -17.18 3.23 16.26
CA ARG A 39 -16.90 2.56 14.99
C ARG A 39 -16.53 3.54 13.90
N ALA A 40 -15.29 4.03 13.89
CA ALA A 40 -14.72 4.64 12.71
C ALA A 40 -15.06 3.71 11.55
N THR A 41 -16.00 4.16 10.70
CA THR A 41 -16.47 3.38 9.55
C THR A 41 -15.19 3.10 8.79
N GLN A 42 -14.72 1.85 8.82
CA GLN A 42 -13.49 1.50 8.13
C GLN A 42 -13.71 1.94 6.70
N LYS A 43 -13.03 3.02 6.30
CA LYS A 43 -13.04 3.46 4.91
C LYS A 43 -12.58 2.23 4.15
N SER A 44 -13.52 1.59 3.45
CA SER A 44 -13.25 0.46 2.57
C SER A 44 -11.97 0.82 1.84
N SER A 45 -10.95 -0.01 2.00
CA SER A 45 -9.59 0.25 1.54
C SER A 45 -9.64 0.37 0.02
N ALA A 46 -9.95 1.58 -0.44
CA ALA A 46 -10.23 1.84 -1.83
C ALA A 46 -8.95 1.54 -2.59
N ILE A 47 -8.98 0.46 -3.36
CA ILE A 47 -7.84 0.02 -4.17
C ILE A 47 -7.38 1.25 -4.96
N PRO A 48 -6.12 1.70 -4.79
CA PRO A 48 -5.65 2.91 -5.43
C PRO A 48 -5.86 2.84 -6.95
N ALA A 49 -6.29 3.94 -7.57
CA ALA A 49 -6.58 3.97 -9.00
C ALA A 49 -5.38 3.54 -9.88
N TRP A 50 -4.15 3.81 -9.44
CA TRP A 50 -2.95 3.34 -10.14
C TRP A 50 -2.81 1.82 -10.11
N ARG A 51 -3.22 1.15 -9.03
CA ARG A 51 -3.15 -0.32 -8.90
C ARG A 51 -4.12 -0.98 -9.86
N LYS A 52 -5.37 -0.50 -9.92
CA LYS A 52 -6.37 -0.96 -10.90
C LYS A 52 -5.83 -0.84 -12.34
N ARG A 53 -5.25 0.32 -12.71
CA ARG A 53 -4.64 0.52 -14.03
C ARG A 53 -3.53 -0.48 -14.35
N ILE A 54 -2.75 -0.91 -13.36
CA ILE A 54 -1.71 -1.92 -13.57
C ILE A 54 -2.32 -3.31 -13.71
N GLU A 55 -3.33 -3.66 -12.90
CA GLU A 55 -4.06 -4.91 -13.02
C GLU A 55 -4.71 -5.05 -14.41
N ASP A 56 -5.32 -3.98 -14.92
CA ASP A 56 -5.87 -3.93 -16.28
C ASP A 56 -4.79 -4.14 -17.36
N ARG A 57 -3.61 -3.52 -17.19
CA ARG A 57 -2.47 -3.70 -18.12
C ARG A 57 -1.97 -5.14 -18.10
N ILE A 58 -1.89 -5.77 -16.93
CA ILE A 58 -1.52 -7.18 -16.79
C ILE A 58 -2.56 -8.06 -17.49
N ALA A 59 -3.86 -7.81 -17.29
CA ALA A 59 -4.93 -8.59 -17.91
C ALA A 59 -4.87 -8.50 -19.45
N LYS A 60 -4.74 -7.28 -19.99
CA LYS A 60 -4.56 -7.05 -21.44
C LYS A 60 -3.31 -7.74 -21.98
N ALA A 61 -2.19 -7.66 -21.28
CA ALA A 61 -0.95 -8.33 -21.70
C ALA A 61 -1.08 -9.86 -21.70
N ARG A 62 -1.76 -10.46 -20.72
CA ARG A 62 -2.05 -11.90 -20.70
C ARG A 62 -2.94 -12.34 -21.87
N ALA A 63 -3.98 -11.56 -22.18
CA ALA A 63 -4.84 -11.82 -23.33
C ALA A 63 -4.04 -11.77 -24.65
N LEU A 64 -3.14 -10.79 -24.78
CA LEU A 64 -2.24 -10.69 -25.94
C LEU A 64 -1.29 -11.88 -26.04
N ILE A 65 -0.66 -12.30 -24.93
CA ILE A 65 0.19 -13.51 -24.93
C ILE A 65 -0.61 -14.73 -25.38
N GLY A 66 -1.82 -14.94 -24.84
CA GLY A 66 -2.69 -16.05 -25.26
C GLY A 66 -2.98 -16.02 -26.76
N GLY A 67 -3.32 -14.84 -27.31
CA GLY A 67 -3.53 -14.66 -28.75
C GLY A 67 -2.30 -14.94 -29.60
N LEU A 68 -1.11 -14.53 -29.15
CA LEU A 68 0.15 -14.76 -29.86
C LEU A 68 0.59 -16.23 -29.80
N THR A 69 0.49 -16.87 -28.65
CA THR A 69 0.80 -18.30 -28.49
C THR A 69 -0.16 -19.17 -29.31
N SER A 70 -1.45 -18.86 -29.31
CA SER A 70 -2.42 -19.55 -30.17
C SER A 70 -2.14 -19.34 -31.65
N PHE A 71 -1.60 -18.19 -32.07
CA PHE A 71 -1.20 -17.95 -33.46
C PHE A 71 0.02 -18.77 -33.87
N VAL A 72 1.05 -18.84 -33.03
CA VAL A 72 2.23 -19.70 -33.26
C VAL A 72 1.81 -21.16 -33.50
N ASN A 73 0.79 -21.62 -32.77
CA ASN A 73 0.27 -22.98 -32.90
C ASN A 73 -0.80 -23.14 -34.01
N ASN A 74 -1.44 -22.05 -34.46
CA ASN A 74 -2.54 -22.10 -35.42
C ASN A 74 -2.77 -20.74 -36.14
N ASN A 75 -2.54 -20.68 -37.46
CA ASN A 75 -2.55 -19.45 -38.28
C ASN A 75 -3.90 -18.70 -38.39
N ARG A 76 -4.97 -19.16 -37.71
CA ARG A 76 -6.33 -18.60 -37.83
C ARG A 76 -6.55 -17.26 -37.13
N ILE A 77 -5.64 -16.79 -36.27
CA ILE A 77 -5.89 -15.62 -35.39
C ILE A 77 -5.11 -14.37 -35.85
N MET A 78 -5.17 -14.03 -37.15
CA MET A 78 -4.48 -12.83 -37.70
C MET A 78 -4.89 -11.51 -37.02
N ARG A 79 -6.12 -11.39 -36.53
CA ARG A 79 -6.63 -10.16 -35.90
C ARG A 79 -5.89 -9.83 -34.59
N SER A 80 -5.63 -10.84 -33.75
CA SER A 80 -4.92 -10.66 -32.48
C SER A 80 -3.46 -10.28 -32.69
N VAL A 81 -2.83 -10.84 -33.71
CA VAL A 81 -1.44 -10.53 -34.04
C VAL A 81 -1.30 -9.11 -34.59
N ARG A 82 -2.21 -8.66 -35.46
CA ARG A 82 -2.23 -7.25 -35.93
C ARG A 82 -2.34 -6.26 -34.76
N MET A 83 -3.15 -6.58 -33.75
CA MET A 83 -3.28 -5.72 -32.55
C MET A 83 -2.01 -5.72 -31.70
N ALA A 84 -1.29 -6.84 -31.61
CA ALA A 84 -0.06 -6.93 -30.82
C ALA A 84 1.12 -6.14 -31.42
N PHE A 85 1.13 -6.03 -32.75
CA PHE A 85 2.09 -5.26 -33.54
C PHE A 85 1.54 -3.92 -34.04
N ALA A 86 0.40 -3.45 -33.52
CA ALA A 86 -0.14 -2.15 -33.88
C ALA A 86 0.87 -1.05 -33.52
N GLY A 87 1.32 -0.29 -34.52
CA GLY A 87 2.34 0.75 -34.37
C GLY A 87 3.80 0.26 -34.48
N THR A 88 4.03 -1.03 -34.71
CA THR A 88 5.35 -1.56 -35.11
C THR A 88 5.34 -1.89 -36.60
N ASN A 89 6.36 -1.46 -37.36
CA ASN A 89 6.51 -1.73 -38.80
C ASN A 89 6.89 -3.20 -39.10
N ILE A 90 6.20 -4.16 -38.48
CA ILE A 90 6.48 -5.59 -38.61
C ILE A 90 5.40 -6.21 -39.50
N SER A 91 5.81 -6.65 -40.70
CA SER A 91 4.92 -7.38 -41.61
C SER A 91 4.82 -8.84 -41.19
N LEU A 92 3.58 -9.35 -41.14
CA LEU A 92 3.24 -10.72 -40.73
C LEU A 92 3.70 -11.79 -41.73
N PHE A 93 4.12 -11.38 -42.93
CA PHE A 93 4.56 -12.27 -44.01
C PHE A 93 6.08 -12.42 -44.08
N GLN A 94 6.83 -11.86 -43.12
CA GLN A 94 8.28 -12.05 -43.06
C GLN A 94 8.63 -13.46 -42.55
N PRO A 95 9.72 -14.06 -43.06
CA PRO A 95 10.17 -15.38 -42.60
C PRO A 95 10.53 -15.40 -41.10
N ASP A 96 11.01 -14.29 -40.55
CA ASP A 96 11.43 -14.18 -39.15
C ASP A 96 10.29 -13.85 -38.17
N ILE A 97 9.04 -13.93 -38.61
CA ILE A 97 7.89 -13.52 -37.78
C ILE A 97 7.75 -14.35 -36.51
N THR A 98 8.08 -15.64 -36.55
CA THR A 98 8.03 -16.54 -35.38
C THR A 98 9.03 -16.16 -34.30
N GLN A 99 10.24 -15.74 -34.68
CA GLN A 99 11.23 -15.23 -33.75
C GLN A 99 10.75 -13.92 -33.11
N LYS A 100 10.30 -12.96 -33.93
CA LYS A 100 9.77 -11.67 -33.43
C LYS A 100 8.54 -11.84 -32.52
N LEU A 101 7.71 -12.84 -32.80
CA LEU A 101 6.57 -13.21 -31.94
C LEU A 101 7.04 -13.70 -30.57
N THR A 102 8.06 -14.54 -30.54
CA THR A 102 8.63 -15.09 -29.30
C THR A 102 9.27 -13.99 -28.46
N GLU A 103 10.08 -13.14 -29.07
CA GLU A 103 10.66 -11.95 -28.43
C GLU A 103 9.58 -11.06 -27.83
N ARG A 104 8.50 -10.80 -28.58
CA ARG A 104 7.37 -10.00 -28.10
C ARG A 104 6.63 -10.63 -26.93
N ILE A 105 6.48 -11.96 -26.93
CA ILE A 105 5.88 -12.68 -25.81
C ILE A 105 6.75 -12.52 -24.56
N ASP A 106 8.07 -12.66 -24.69
CA ASP A 106 8.99 -12.56 -23.55
C ASP A 106 9.06 -11.14 -22.99
N ASP A 107 9.05 -10.11 -23.84
CA ASP A 107 8.86 -8.71 -23.45
C ASP A 107 7.61 -8.51 -22.57
N LEU A 108 6.48 -9.10 -22.99
CA LEU A 108 5.23 -8.99 -22.27
C LEU A 108 5.29 -9.72 -20.93
N LYS A 109 5.91 -10.91 -20.88
CA LYS A 109 6.15 -11.64 -19.62
C LYS A 109 7.02 -10.80 -18.67
N GLN A 110 8.08 -10.18 -19.16
CA GLN A 110 8.97 -9.33 -18.36
C GLN A 110 8.22 -8.11 -17.79
N LYS A 111 7.38 -7.46 -18.61
CA LYS A 111 6.53 -6.35 -18.17
C LYS A 111 5.52 -6.77 -17.11
N ILE A 112 4.85 -7.92 -17.29
CA ILE A 112 3.93 -8.48 -16.30
C ILE A 112 4.67 -8.74 -14.97
N ALA A 113 5.86 -9.33 -15.01
CA ALA A 113 6.65 -9.60 -13.82
C ALA A 113 7.03 -8.30 -13.08
N ALA A 114 7.46 -7.27 -13.81
CA ALA A 114 7.78 -5.96 -13.24
C ALA A 114 6.56 -5.29 -12.60
N TRP A 115 5.41 -5.31 -13.28
CA TRP A 115 4.15 -4.78 -12.75
C TRP A 115 3.67 -5.54 -11.50
N GLY A 116 3.76 -6.87 -11.52
CA GLY A 116 3.44 -7.72 -10.37
C GLY A 116 4.33 -7.40 -9.16
N LYS A 117 5.65 -7.24 -9.38
CA LYS A 117 6.60 -6.84 -8.32
C LYS A 117 6.26 -5.48 -7.71
N ARG A 118 5.81 -4.52 -8.53
CA ARG A 118 5.36 -3.19 -8.06
C ARG A 118 4.12 -3.29 -7.16
N ILE A 119 3.12 -4.08 -7.54
CA ILE A 119 1.91 -4.29 -6.71
C ILE A 119 2.26 -5.00 -5.40
N ARG A 120 3.13 -6.01 -5.46
CA ARG A 120 3.59 -6.76 -4.28
C ARG A 120 4.30 -5.86 -3.27
N ARG A 121 5.29 -5.06 -3.72
CA ARG A 121 6.00 -4.09 -2.86
C ARG A 121 5.06 -3.11 -2.18
N PHE A 122 4.04 -2.62 -2.89
CA PHE A 122 3.05 -1.75 -2.29
C PHE A 122 2.24 -2.47 -1.19
N SER A 123 1.79 -3.69 -1.49
CA SER A 123 1.01 -4.50 -0.54
C SER A 123 1.82 -4.81 0.73
N GLU A 124 3.10 -5.15 0.57
CA GLU A 124 4.04 -5.38 1.69
C GLU A 124 4.21 -4.13 2.56
N ARG A 125 4.43 -2.95 1.96
CA ARG A 125 4.54 -1.68 2.70
C ARG A 125 3.26 -1.31 3.43
N SER A 126 2.11 -1.42 2.76
CA SER A 126 0.82 -1.11 3.39
C SER A 126 0.50 -2.02 4.58
N ARG A 127 0.95 -3.28 4.54
CA ARG A 127 0.79 -4.22 5.67
C ARG A 127 1.73 -3.89 6.83
N GLY A 128 2.97 -3.52 6.53
CA GLY A 128 3.96 -3.09 7.53
C GLY A 128 3.50 -1.84 8.28
N GLN A 129 3.13 -0.78 7.56
CA GLN A 129 2.64 0.47 8.15
C GLN A 129 1.41 0.26 9.05
N ALA A 130 0.44 -0.54 8.60
CA ALA A 130 -0.75 -0.85 9.40
C ALA A 130 -0.43 -1.69 10.66
N SER A 131 0.59 -2.55 10.61
CA SER A 131 1.07 -3.32 11.76
C SER A 131 1.79 -2.42 12.77
N ASP A 132 2.66 -1.53 12.30
CA ASP A 132 3.45 -0.63 13.13
C ASP A 132 2.57 0.41 13.82
N GLN A 133 1.60 0.98 13.10
CA GLN A 133 0.58 1.84 13.69
C GLN A 133 -0.22 1.11 14.77
N LYS A 134 -0.69 -0.12 14.51
CA LYS A 134 -1.41 -0.91 15.52
C LYS A 134 -0.56 -1.21 16.76
N ARG A 135 0.74 -1.50 16.59
CA ARG A 135 1.66 -1.72 17.70
C ARG A 135 1.85 -0.45 18.53
N LEU A 136 2.03 0.69 17.86
CA LEU A 136 2.15 2.00 18.50
C LEU A 136 0.89 2.33 19.30
N TYR A 137 -0.30 2.23 18.69
CA TYR A 137 -1.55 2.48 19.40
C TYR A 137 -1.76 1.54 20.59
N LYS A 138 -1.48 0.24 20.42
CA LYS A 138 -1.58 -0.74 21.52
C LYS A 138 -0.59 -0.45 22.65
N SER A 139 0.60 0.10 22.37
CA SER A 139 1.54 0.54 23.41
C SER A 139 1.05 1.79 24.13
N LEU A 140 0.37 2.71 23.46
CA LEU A 140 -0.19 3.92 24.04
C LEU A 140 -1.48 3.66 24.84
N GLU A 141 -2.22 2.61 24.51
CA GLU A 141 -3.41 2.15 25.25
C GLU A 141 -3.09 1.39 26.53
N ARG A 142 -1.84 0.94 26.72
CA ARG A 142 -1.41 0.43 28.02
C ARG A 142 -1.47 1.60 29.01
N PRO A 143 -2.28 1.51 30.08
CA PRO A 143 -2.09 2.39 31.20
C PRO A 143 -0.67 2.11 31.69
N GLU A 144 0.20 3.12 31.66
CA GLU A 144 1.28 3.16 32.63
C GLU A 144 0.58 2.90 33.97
N VAL A 145 0.85 1.77 34.60
CA VAL A 145 0.56 1.60 36.02
C VAL A 145 1.49 2.59 36.67
N CYS A 146 1.07 3.85 36.75
CA CYS A 146 1.72 4.87 37.55
C CYS A 146 1.81 4.25 38.93
N GLY A 147 3.05 3.98 39.34
CA GLY A 147 3.34 3.41 40.63
C GLY A 147 2.59 4.18 41.70
N ALA A 148 1.95 3.44 42.59
CA ALA A 148 1.54 3.95 43.88
C ALA A 148 2.81 4.39 44.62
N GLY A 149 3.26 5.62 44.38
CA GLY A 149 4.12 6.33 45.32
C GLY A 149 3.27 6.63 46.56
N PRO A 150 3.73 6.31 47.77
CA PRO A 150 2.99 6.64 48.98
C PRO A 150 2.87 8.16 49.07
N GLY A 151 1.63 8.65 49.14
CA GLY A 151 1.33 10.07 49.31
C GLY A 151 1.84 10.58 50.67
N PRO A 152 2.29 11.84 50.76
CA PRO A 152 2.91 12.39 51.96
C PRO A 152 1.84 12.92 52.93
N ASP A 153 0.89 12.11 53.37
CA ASP A 153 -0.18 12.57 54.27
C ASP A 153 -0.44 11.59 55.44
N GLN A 154 0.55 11.42 56.31
CA GLN A 154 0.33 10.99 57.70
C GLN A 154 1.27 11.76 58.64
N ALA A 155 1.10 13.07 58.70
CA ALA A 155 1.53 13.90 59.81
C ALA A 155 0.29 14.62 60.35
N CYS A 156 -0.42 14.00 61.30
CA CYS A 156 -1.17 14.67 62.36
C CYS A 156 -1.93 13.66 63.25
N GLY A 157 -1.38 13.45 64.44
CA GLY A 157 -2.10 13.43 65.71
C GLY A 157 -3.09 12.30 66.01
N GLN A 158 -2.76 11.50 67.03
CA GLN A 158 -3.66 11.33 68.18
C GLN A 158 -2.85 11.31 69.48
N SER A 159 -3.05 12.34 70.27
CA SER A 159 -2.78 12.38 71.70
C SER A 159 -3.91 11.65 72.43
N THR A 160 -3.56 10.72 73.32
CA THR A 160 -4.08 10.58 74.70
C THR A 160 -3.30 9.49 75.39
#